data_AF-A0A921I0Z1-F1
#
_entry.id   AF-A0A921I0Z1-F1
#
_cell.length_a   1.000
_cell.length_b   1.000
_cell.length_c   1.000
_cell.angle_alpha   90.00
_cell.angle_beta   90.00
_cell.angle_gamma   90.00
#
_symmetry.space_group_name_H-M   'P 1'
#
loop_
_entity.id
_entity.type
_entity.pdbx_description
1 polymer ?
#
loop_
_entity_poly.entity_id
_entity_poly.type
_entity_poly.pdbx_seq_one_letter_code
_entity_poly.pdbx_strand_id
1 'polypeptide(L)' 'MEFKHRSVLLEETVNGLNIKPDGIYVDGTLGGGGHAYEICRRLGDKGSIIGI' A
#
# COMPACT_ATOMS: atom_id res chain seq x y z
N MET A 1 10.15 20.69 15.14
CA MET A 1 10.13 19.32 14.60
C MET A 1 8.86 19.22 13.76
N GLU A 2 8.99 18.97 12.47
CA GLU A 2 7.83 18.92 11.56
C GLU A 2 7.10 17.59 11.72
N PHE A 3 5.76 17.61 11.69
CA PHE A 3 4.97 16.40 11.78
C PHE A 3 5.13 15.57 10.49
N LYS A 4 5.43 14.28 10.65
CA LYS A 4 5.47 13.32 9.54
C LYS A 4 4.55 12.14 9.85
N HIS A 5 3.52 11.95 9.03
CA HIS A 5 2.62 10.82 9.16
C HIS A 5 3.37 9.50 8.92
N ARG A 6 3.04 8.48 9.73
CA ARG A 6 3.56 7.11 9.59
C ARG A 6 2.38 6.15 9.62
N SER A 7 2.26 5.32 8.60
CA SER A 7 1.28 4.25 8.56
C SER A 7 1.45 3.29 9.73
N VAL A 8 0.34 2.97 10.38
CA VAL A 8 0.27 2.01 11.49
C VAL A 8 0.36 0.59 10.92
N LEU A 9 1.19 -0.26 11.55
CA LEU A 9 1.42 -1.65 11.14
C LEU A 9 1.76 -1.83 9.65
N LEU A 10 2.54 -0.90 9.09
CA LEU A 10 2.84 -0.87 7.66
C LEU A 10 3.43 -2.21 7.17
N GLU A 11 4.48 -2.70 7.83
CA GLU A 11 5.18 -3.92 7.40
C GLU A 11 4.29 -5.16 7.55
N GLU A 12 3.58 -5.29 8.67
CA GLU A 12 2.71 -6.42 8.96
C GLU A 12 1.55 -6.49 7.95
N THR A 13 0.92 -5.36 7.66
CA THR A 13 -0.18 -5.29 6.68
C THR A 13 0.32 -5.64 5.27
N VAL A 14 1.42 -5.02 4.81
CA VAL A 14 1.92 -5.22 3.44
C VAL A 14 2.48 -6.63 3.27
N ASN A 15 3.19 -7.17 4.26
CA ASN A 15 3.70 -8.55 4.20
C ASN A 15 2.56 -9.57 4.27
N GLY A 16 1.53 -9.33 5.09
CA GLY A 16 0.37 -10.21 5.20
C GLY A 16 -0.47 -10.30 3.91
N LEU A 17 -0.46 -9.25 3.09
CA LEU A 17 -1.14 -9.24 1.78
C LEU A 17 -0.47 -10.14 0.73
N ASN A 18 0.76 -10.61 0.99
CA ASN A 18 1.54 -11.46 0.07
C ASN A 18 1.46 -10.98 -1.38
N ILE A 19 1.93 -9.75 -1.59
CA ILE A 19 1.68 -9.00 -2.83
C ILE A 19 2.24 -9.73 -4.05
N LYS A 20 1.39 -9.88 -5.06
CA LYS A 20 1.76 -10.39 -6.38
C LYS A 20 2.09 -9.20 -7.28
N PRO A 21 3.23 -9.21 -8.01
CA PRO A 21 3.62 -8.08 -8.86
C PRO A 21 2.58 -7.69 -9.91
N ASP A 22 1.79 -8.64 -10.41
CA ASP A 22 0.73 -8.44 -11.39
C ASP A 22 -0.68 -8.45 -10.76
N GLY A 23 -0.77 -8.37 -9.43
CA GLY A 23 -2.04 -8.37 -8.70
C GLY A 23 -2.79 -7.04 -8.76
N ILE A 24 -4.10 -7.10 -8.49
CA ILE A 24 -4.98 -5.94 -8.36
C ILE A 24 -5.45 -5.87 -6.90
N TYR A 25 -5.19 -4.75 -6.23
CA TYR A 25 -5.48 -4.53 -4.83
C TYR A 25 -6.45 -3.35 -4.64
N VAL A 26 -7.21 -3.39 -3.55
CA VAL A 26 -8.10 -2.29 -3.14
C VAL A 26 -7.64 -1.78 -1.78
N ASP A 27 -7.34 -0.49 -1.68
CA ASP A 27 -7.20 0.22 -0.41
C ASP A 27 -8.54 0.92 -0.12
N GLY A 28 -9.36 0.29 0.72
CA GLY A 28 -10.67 0.84 1.12
C GLY A 28 -10.58 2.00 2.10
N THR A 29 -9.37 2.42 2.48
CA THR A 29 -9.10 3.41 3.51
C THR A 29 -7.92 4.31 3.11
N LEU A 30 -7.85 4.74 1.84
CA LEU A 30 -6.65 5.31 1.23
C LEU A 30 -5.98 6.37 2.13
N GLY A 31 -6.77 7.30 2.67
CA GLY A 31 -6.30 8.29 3.65
C GLY A 31 -5.08 9.05 3.14
N GLY A 32 -3.98 9.03 3.92
CA GLY A 32 -2.70 9.63 3.52
C GLY A 32 -1.87 8.80 2.53
N GLY A 33 -2.37 7.65 2.07
CA GLY A 33 -1.78 6.80 1.05
C GLY A 33 -0.56 5.99 1.49
N GLY A 34 -0.22 5.94 2.78
CA GLY A 34 1.02 5.30 3.23
C GLY A 34 1.07 3.79 2.99
N HIS A 35 -0.05 3.08 3.19
CA HIS A 35 -0.15 1.64 2.86
C HIS A 35 -0.22 1.43 1.35
N ALA A 36 -1.08 2.17 0.64
CA ALA A 36 -1.18 2.11 -0.81
C ALA A 36 0.15 2.36 -1.53
N TYR A 37 0.95 3.31 -1.05
CA TYR A 37 2.27 3.61 -1.59
C TYR A 37 3.22 2.41 -1.47
N GLU A 38 3.29 1.78 -0.30
CA GLU A 38 4.16 0.63 -0.09
C GLU A 38 3.67 -0.62 -0.85
N ILE A 39 2.35 -0.79 -1.03
CA ILE A 39 1.80 -1.81 -1.94
C ILE A 39 2.27 -1.55 -3.37
N CYS A 40 2.12 -0.31 -3.86
CA CYS A 40 2.49 0.09 -5.22
C CYS A 40 3.98 -0.16 -5.52
N ARG A 41 4.87 0.04 -4.55
CA ARG A 41 6.31 -0.26 -4.70
C ARG A 41 6.64 -1.73 -4.95
N ARG A 42 5.73 -2.64 -4.62
CA ARG A 42 5.89 -4.09 -4.82
C ARG A 42 5.14 -4.61 -6.05
N LEU A 43 4.34 -3.76 -6.69
CA LEU A 43 3.70 -4.06 -7.96
C LEU A 43 4.68 -3.85 -9.12
N GLY A 44 4.55 -4.67 -10.15
CA GLY A 44 5.21 -4.48 -11.44
C GLY A 44 4.29 -3.77 -12.44
N ASP A 45 4.73 -3.66 -13.69
CA ASP A 45 4.06 -2.87 -14.75
C ASP A 45 2.59 -3.27 -15.05
N LYS A 46 2.20 -4.49 -14.65
CA LYS A 46 0.84 -5.01 -14.83
C LYS A 46 -0.01 -4.98 -13.55
N GLY A 47 0.60 -4.68 -12.42
CA GLY A 47 -0.09 -4.57 -11.15
C GLY A 47 -0.89 -3.28 -11.07
N SER A 48 -1.91 -3.26 -10.22
CA SER A 48 -2.70 -2.05 -9.98
C SER A 48 -3.21 -1.99 -8.54
N ILE A 49 -3.41 -0.78 -8.05
CA ILE A 49 -4.09 -0.51 -6.79
C ILE A 49 -5.18 0.52 -7.01
N ILE A 50 -6.35 0.27 -6.42
CA ILE A 50 -7.51 1.17 -6.46
C ILE A 50 -7.74 1.65 -5.02
N GLY A 51 -7.66 2.96 -4.79
CA GLY A 51 -7.96 3.57 -3.50
C GLY A 51 -9.36 4.20 -3.49
N ILE A 52 -10.05 4.11 -2.35
CA ILE A 52 -11.35 4.78 -2.08
C ILE A 52 -11.13 5.98 -1.16
#